data_AF-A0A2K3L6I0-F1
#
_entry.id   AF-A0A2K3L6I0-F1
#
_cell.length_a   1.000
_cell.length_b   1.000
_cell.length_c   1.000
_cell.angle_alpha   90.00
_cell.angle_beta   90.00
_cell.angle_gamma   90.00
#
_symmetry.space_group_name_H-M   'P 1'
#
loop_
_entity.id
_entity.type
_entity.pdbx_description
1 polymer ?
#
loop_
_entity_poly.entity_id
_entity_poly.type
_entity_poly.pdbx_seq_one_letter_code
_entity_poly.pdbx_strand_id
1 'polypeptide(L)' 'MVCCICLAKYENNDELRELPCSHLFHKDCVDKWLKINALCPLCKSEVGEDLTGLRSGEDATQTTG' A
#
# COMPACT_ATOMS: atom_id res chain seq x y z
N MET A 1 -18.98 1.38 -9.47
CA MET A 1 -17.89 0.59 -8.87
C MET A 1 -18.07 0.61 -7.34
N VAL A 2 -17.76 -0.47 -6.63
CA VAL A 2 -18.05 -0.69 -5.19
C VAL A 2 -16.76 -0.80 -4.40
N CYS A 3 -16.70 -0.25 -3.19
CA CYS A 3 -15.57 -0.46 -2.29
C CYS A 3 -15.65 -1.86 -1.68
N CYS A 4 -14.63 -2.71 -1.85
CA CYS A 4 -14.67 -4.06 -1.28
C CYS A 4 -14.43 -4.10 0.25
N ILE A 5 -14.05 -2.97 0.86
CA ILE A 5 -13.81 -2.88 2.31
C ILE A 5 -15.14 -2.66 3.05
N CYS A 6 -15.96 -1.70 2.59
CA CYS A 6 -17.26 -1.38 3.22
C CYS A 6 -18.47 -1.92 2.44
N LEU A 7 -18.25 -2.49 1.25
CA LEU A 7 -19.27 -3.03 0.34
C LEU A 7 -20.28 -1.99 -0.17
N ALA A 8 -19.98 -0.69 -0.06
CA ALA A 8 -20.80 0.41 -0.55
C ALA A 8 -20.40 0.86 -1.97
N LYS A 9 -21.38 1.30 -2.76
CA LYS A 9 -21.14 1.88 -4.10
C LYS A 9 -20.43 3.22 -3.97
N TYR A 10 -19.63 3.58 -4.99
CA TYR A 10 -19.09 4.93 -5.10
C TYR A 10 -20.15 5.92 -5.55
N GLU A 11 -20.18 7.08 -4.91
CA GLU A 11 -21.04 8.23 -5.19
C GLU A 11 -20.20 9.44 -5.62
N ASN A 12 -20.84 10.43 -6.24
CA ASN A 12 -20.16 11.57 -6.86
C ASN A 12 -19.38 12.46 -5.87
N ASN A 13 -19.60 12.32 -4.57
CA ASN A 13 -18.94 13.08 -3.51
C ASN A 13 -17.98 12.22 -2.67
N ASP A 14 -17.76 10.96 -3.06
CA ASP A 14 -16.85 10.09 -2.35
C ASP A 14 -15.40 10.44 -2.66
N GLU A 15 -14.60 10.57 -1.61
CA GLU A 15 -13.14 10.60 -1.75
C GLU A 15 -12.63 9.18 -1.97
N LEU A 16 -12.02 8.96 -3.14
CA LEU A 16 -11.41 7.69 -3.49
C LEU A 16 -9.89 7.79 -3.42
N ARG A 17 -9.26 6.67 -3.11
CA ARG A 17 -7.81 6.50 -3.14
C ARG A 17 -7.46 5.32 -4.04
N GLU A 18 -6.62 5.61 -5.01
CA GLU A 18 -5.96 4.62 -5.85
C GLU A 18 -4.64 4.22 -5.21
N LEU A 19 -4.38 2.92 -5.09
CA LEU A 19 -3.11 2.37 -4.63
C LEU A 19 -2.11 2.21 -5.79
N PRO A 20 -0.80 2.01 -5.53
CA PRO A 20 0.20 1.79 -6.58
C PRO A 20 -0.09 0.58 -7.50
N CYS A 21 -0.89 -0.37 -7.01
CA CYS A 21 -1.40 -1.51 -7.80
C CYS A 21 -2.67 -1.19 -8.62
N SER A 22 -3.03 0.09 -8.77
CA SER A 22 -4.20 0.62 -9.49
C SER A 22 -5.58 0.21 -8.99
N HIS A 23 -5.66 -0.33 -7.77
CA HIS A 23 -6.94 -0.63 -7.14
C HIS A 23 -7.48 0.59 -6.39
N LEU A 24 -8.77 0.87 -6.59
CA LEU A 24 -9.50 2.00 -6.02
C LEU A 24 -10.39 1.57 -4.86
N PHE A 25 -10.39 2.39 -3.80
CA PHE A 25 -11.22 2.23 -2.59
C PHE A 25 -11.68 3.59 -2.09
N HIS A 26 -12.69 3.64 -1.21
CA HIS A 26 -12.91 4.84 -0.40
C HIS A 26 -11.66 5.16 0.41
N LYS A 27 -11.25 6.44 0.38
CA LYS A 27 -10.05 6.94 1.05
C LYS A 27 -10.04 6.56 2.53
N ASP A 28 -11.11 6.85 3.26
CA ASP A 28 -11.23 6.47 4.67
C ASP A 28 -11.15 4.96 4.92
N CYS A 29 -11.72 4.16 4.03
CA CYS A 29 -11.73 2.71 4.18
C CYS A 29 -10.31 2.15 4.02
N VAL A 30 -9.60 2.55 2.97
CA VAL A 30 -8.24 2.05 2.73
C VAL A 30 -7.22 2.64 3.69
N ASP A 31 -7.38 3.90 4.11
CA ASP A 31 -6.50 4.52 5.11
C ASP A 31 -6.59 3.81 6.47
N LYS A 32 -7.79 3.41 6.90
CA LYS A 32 -7.98 2.62 8.12
C LYS A 32 -7.39 1.21 7.99
N TRP A 33 -7.54 0.59 6.82
CA TRP A 33 -6.98 -0.73 6.54
C TRP A 33 -5.45 -0.72 6.59
N LEU A 34 -4.81 0.24 5.93
CA LEU A 34 -3.35 0.33 5.81
C LEU A 34 -2.63 0.61 7.13
N LYS A 35 -3.33 1.14 8.13
CA LYS A 35 -2.80 1.26 9.51
C LYS A 35 -2.56 -0.09 10.18
N ILE A 36 -3.23 -1.14 9.71
CA ILE A 36 -3.17 -2.49 10.28
C ILE A 36 -2.37 -3.41 9.36
N ASN A 37 -2.57 -3.27 8.04
CA ASN A 37 -1.97 -4.13 7.04
C ASN A 37 -1.60 -3.32 5.81
N ALA A 38 -0.30 -3.12 5.56
CA ALA A 38 0.23 -2.36 4.43
C ALA A 38 0.09 -3.07 3.07
N LEU A 39 -0.89 -3.98 2.93
CA LEU A 39 -1.17 -4.72 1.70
C LEU A 39 -2.52 -4.30 1.12
N CYS A 40 -2.60 -4.26 -0.21
CA CYS A 40 -3.84 -4.04 -0.94
C CYS A 40 -4.91 -5.08 -0.56
N PRO A 41 -6.13 -4.68 -0.19
CA PRO A 41 -7.20 -5.61 0.17
C PRO A 41 -7.53 -6.63 -0.93
N LEU A 42 -7.42 -6.23 -2.20
CA LEU A 42 -7.78 -7.04 -3.39
C LEU A 42 -6.65 -7.97 -3.83
N CYS A 43 -5.49 -7.41 -4.18
CA CYS A 43 -4.40 -8.18 -4.80
C CYS A 43 -3.24 -8.50 -3.85
N LYS A 44 -3.29 -8.02 -2.60
CA LYS A 44 -2.24 -8.21 -1.59
C LYS A 44 -0.87 -7.60 -1.94
N SER A 45 -0.78 -6.75 -2.96
CA SER A 45 0.44 -5.99 -3.24
C SER A 45 0.76 -5.01 -2.10
N GLU A 46 2.03 -4.89 -1.74
CA GLU A 46 2.50 -3.92 -0.75
C GLU A 46 2.22 -2.48 -1.18
N VAL A 47 1.78 -1.68 -0.21
CA VAL A 47 1.55 -0.25 -0.32
C VAL A 47 2.63 0.43 0.51
N GLY A 48 3.83 0.51 -0.05
CA GLY A 48 4.99 1.14 0.57
C GLY A 48 5.81 1.82 -0.51
N GLU A 49 6.32 3.01 -0.19
CA GLU A 49 7.30 3.69 -1.02
C GLU A 49 8.49 2.78 -1.27
N ASP A 50 8.87 2.73 -2.54
CA ASP A 50 10.18 2.34 -3.00
C ASP A 50 11.24 3.13 -2.20
N LEU A 51 11.85 2.47 -1.20
CA LEU A 51 13.08 2.94 -0.57
C LEU A 51 14.30 2.53 -1.40
N THR A 52 14.29 2.61 -2.74
CA THR A 52 15.54 2.45 -3.54
C THR A 52 16.40 3.72 -3.51
N GLY A 53 16.57 4.30 -2.32
CA GLY A 53 17.37 5.50 -2.11
C GLY A 53 18.49 5.36 -1.09
N LEU A 54 18.26 4.79 0.09
CA LEU A 54 19.25 4.75 1.16
C LEU A 54 19.09 3.51 2.07
N ARG A 55 19.61 2.38 1.62
CA ARG A 55 20.44 1.54 2.50
C ARG A 55 21.83 1.44 1.87
N SER A 56 22.58 2.55 1.94
CA SER A 56 24.04 2.43 1.98
C SER A 56 24.38 1.70 3.28
N GLY A 57 25.13 0.61 3.13
CA GLY A 57 25.53 -0.27 4.21
C GLY A 57 26.18 -1.50 3.61
N GLU A 58 27.37 -1.30 3.06
CA GLU A 58 28.34 -2.34 2.74
C GLU A 58 28.46 -3.31 3.93
N ASP A 59 28.26 -4.61 3.71
CA ASP A 59 28.99 -5.61 4.50
C ASP A 59 30.13 -6.13 3.64
N ALA A 60 31.16 -5.29 3.55
CA ALA A 60 32.51 -5.73 3.23
C ALA A 60 33.22 -6.01 4.56
N THR A 61 32.99 -7.20 5.13
CA THR A 61 33.97 -7.77 6.05
C THR A 61 34.57 -9.00 5.41
N GLN A 62 35.62 -8.76 4.63
CA GLN A 62 36.67 -9.76 4.44
C GLN A 62 37.21 -10.10 5.84
N THR A 63 37.09 -11.35 6.28
CA THR A 63 37.95 -11.89 7.33
C THR A 63 38.50 -13.22 6.84
N THR A 64 39.79 -13.15 6.60
CA THR A 64 40.77 -14.19 6.32
C THR A 64 40.58 -15.43 7.19
N GLY A 65 40.71 -16.59 6.56
CA GLY A 65 40.95 -17.90 7.18
C GLY A 65 41.49 -18.85 6.13
#